data_AF-A0A5M4DE91-F1
#
_entry.id   AF-A0A5M4DE91-F1
#
_cell.length_a   1.000
_cell.length_b   1.000
_cell.length_c   1.000
_cell.angle_alpha   90.00
_cell.angle_beta   90.00
_cell.angle_gamma   90.00
#
_symmetry.space_group_name_H-M   'P 1'
#
loop_
_entity.id
_entity.type
_entity.pdbx_description
1 polymer ?
#
loop_
_entity_poly.entity_id
_entity_poly.type
_entity_poly.pdbx_seq_one_letter_code
_entity_poly.pdbx_strand_id
1 'polypeptide(L)'
;MWIFCKHGFFSAVCARQGDGNHGQPIDPNLLMVRARVRGHLEALKARFPGLLGTCPIREFAGADYAFRVFVAKAVWSQVLAALAEEVDYDNFKSEVSRSQGSAGATYVKALHDVWSVMVKLQR
;
A
#
# COMPACT_ATOMS: atom_id res chain seq x y z
N MET A 1 8.55 -4.35 -1.93
CA MET A 1 8.10 -4.54 -0.53
C MET A 1 6.58 -4.69 -0.50
N TRP A 2 6.06 -5.40 0.50
CA TRP A 2 4.63 -5.42 0.85
C TRP A 2 4.44 -4.67 2.16
N ILE A 3 3.42 -3.81 2.21
CA ILE A 3 3.11 -2.99 3.38
C ILE A 3 1.65 -3.24 3.73
N PHE A 4 1.42 -3.66 4.96
CA PHE A 4 0.10 -3.74 5.57
C PHE A 4 0.05 -2.67 6.65
N CYS A 5 -0.93 -1.78 6.59
CA CYS A 5 -1.16 -0.77 7.62
C CYS A 5 -2.67 -0.50 7.78
N LYS A 6 -3.04 0.32 8.76
CA LYS A 6 -4.46 0.63 9.03
C LYS A 6 -5.19 1.28 7.85
N HIS A 7 -4.47 1.87 6.89
CA HIS A 7 -5.05 2.46 5.67
C HIS A 7 -5.21 1.46 4.52
N GLY A 8 -4.63 0.26 4.61
CA GLY A 8 -4.76 -0.77 3.59
C GLY A 8 -3.49 -1.57 3.31
N PHE A 9 -3.55 -2.34 2.23
CA PHE A 9 -2.46 -3.15 1.72
C PHE A 9 -1.86 -2.57 0.43
N PHE A 10 -0.53 -2.49 0.39
CA PHE A 10 0.23 -1.93 -0.72
C PHE A 10 1.41 -2.83 -1.14
N SER A 11 1.66 -2.88 -2.44
CA SER A 11 2.91 -3.40 -3.00
C SER A 11 3.70 -2.27 -3.64
N ALA A 12 4.83 -1.92 -3.03
CA ALA A 12 5.71 -0.86 -3.53
C ALA A 12 6.97 -1.48 -4.16
N VAL A 13 7.20 -1.15 -5.43
CA VAL A 13 8.37 -1.59 -6.22
C VAL A 13 8.86 -0.43 -7.05
N CYS A 14 10.14 -0.42 -7.44
CA CYS A 14 10.62 0.58 -8.37
C CYS A 14 9.87 0.47 -9.71
N ALA A 15 9.50 1.61 -10.27
CA ALA A 15 8.96 1.70 -11.62
C ALA A 15 10.06 1.39 -12.64
N ARG A 16 9.66 1.15 -13.88
CA ARG A 16 10.58 1.09 -15.01
C ARG A 16 10.70 2.46 -15.66
N GLN A 17 11.85 2.72 -16.27
CA GLN A 17 12.13 3.92 -17.03
C GLN A 17 11.26 3.99 -18.30
N GLY A 18 11.25 5.17 -18.94
CA GLY A 18 10.51 5.40 -20.19
C GLY A 18 9.01 5.25 -20.02
N ASP A 19 8.39 4.46 -20.88
CA ASP A 19 6.95 4.16 -20.87
C ASP A 19 6.54 3.14 -19.81
N GLY A 20 7.51 2.56 -19.09
CA GLY A 20 7.26 1.58 -18.04
C GLY A 20 7.07 0.15 -18.54
N ASN A 21 7.27 -0.12 -19.83
CA ASN A 21 7.07 -1.45 -20.42
C ASN A 21 8.10 -2.48 -19.92
N HIS A 22 7.73 -3.75 -20.01
CA HIS A 22 8.63 -4.87 -19.73
C HIS A 22 9.87 -4.77 -20.62
N GLY A 23 11.05 -5.08 -20.05
CA GLY A 23 12.34 -4.92 -20.72
C GLY A 23 13.02 -3.58 -20.48
N GLN A 24 12.29 -2.54 -20.08
CA GLN A 24 12.90 -1.27 -19.71
C GLN A 24 13.69 -1.38 -18.38
N PRO A 25 14.82 -0.66 -18.25
CA PRO A 25 15.58 -0.60 -17.01
C PRO A 25 14.72 -0.13 -15.83
N ILE A 26 15.10 -0.52 -14.63
CA ILE A 26 14.45 -0.06 -13.40
C ILE A 26 14.87 1.39 -13.14
N ASP A 27 13.92 2.26 -12.79
CA ASP A 27 14.20 3.58 -12.25
C ASP A 27 14.38 3.46 -10.72
N PRO A 28 15.60 3.64 -10.18
CA PRO A 28 15.83 3.52 -8.75
C PRO A 28 15.22 4.68 -7.96
N ASN A 29 14.75 5.76 -8.57
CA ASN A 29 14.24 6.93 -7.87
C ASN A 29 12.72 7.08 -7.95
N LEU A 30 12.04 6.26 -8.76
CA LEU A 30 10.59 6.27 -8.92
C LEU A 30 9.97 4.97 -8.39
N LEU A 31 9.04 5.10 -7.45
CA LEU A 31 8.29 3.98 -6.87
C LEU A 31 6.91 3.91 -7.52
N MET A 32 6.53 2.70 -7.92
CA MET A 32 5.17 2.32 -8.27
C MET A 32 4.54 1.66 -7.04
N VAL A 33 3.69 2.41 -6.34
CA VAL A 33 2.94 1.94 -5.17
C VAL A 33 1.59 1.45 -5.66
N ARG A 34 1.33 0.15 -5.48
CA ARG A 34 0.20 -0.55 -6.07
C ARG A 34 -0.77 -1.02 -4.99
N ALA A 35 -2.06 -1.02 -5.30
CA ALA A 35 -3.12 -1.59 -4.47
C ALA A 35 -4.09 -2.42 -5.31
N ARG A 36 -4.70 -3.42 -4.67
CA ARG A 36 -5.79 -4.21 -5.27
C ARG A 36 -7.13 -3.49 -5.22
N VAL A 37 -7.32 -2.64 -4.20
CA VAL A 37 -8.54 -1.87 -3.95
C VAL A 37 -8.23 -0.38 -4.07
N ARG A 38 -9.00 0.35 -4.88
CA ARG A 38 -8.81 1.80 -5.11
C ARG A 38 -8.86 2.60 -3.80
N GLY A 39 -9.82 2.26 -2.93
CA GLY A 39 -10.02 2.89 -1.63
C GLY A 39 -8.80 2.86 -0.71
N HIS A 40 -7.90 1.87 -0.83
CA HIS A 40 -6.66 1.87 -0.04
C HIS A 40 -5.73 3.01 -0.45
N LEU A 41 -5.60 3.29 -1.76
CA LEU A 41 -4.78 4.41 -2.23
C LEU A 41 -5.44 5.76 -1.93
N GLU A 42 -6.77 5.82 -1.95
CA GLU A 42 -7.52 7.01 -1.56
C GLU A 42 -7.34 7.33 -0.07
N ALA A 43 -7.49 6.33 0.80
CA ALA A 43 -7.25 6.47 2.24
C ALA A 43 -5.81 6.92 2.54
N LEU A 44 -4.82 6.34 1.84
CA LEU A 44 -3.42 6.73 2.00
C LEU A 44 -3.15 8.17 1.52
N LYS A 45 -3.73 8.58 0.38
CA LYS A 45 -3.64 9.96 -0.12
C LYS A 45 -4.33 10.96 0.81
N ALA A 46 -5.51 10.61 1.33
CA ALA A 46 -6.25 11.43 2.28
C ALA A 46 -5.49 11.60 3.60
N ARG A 47 -4.75 10.57 4.05
CA ARG A 47 -3.89 10.64 5.23
C ARG A 47 -2.67 11.55 5.03
N PHE A 48 -2.09 11.54 3.84
CA PHE A 48 -0.87 12.29 3.50
C PHE A 48 -1.07 13.25 2.31
N PRO A 49 -1.96 14.25 2.41
CA PRO A 49 -2.31 15.10 1.27
C PRO A 49 -1.12 15.95 0.78
N GLY A 50 -0.24 16.40 1.69
CA GLY A 50 0.97 17.15 1.33
C GLY A 50 2.05 16.33 0.61
N LEU A 51 2.03 15.00 0.74
CA LEU A 51 3.00 14.11 0.11
C LEU A 51 2.44 13.43 -1.14
N LEU A 52 1.17 13.05 -1.11
CA LEU A 52 0.54 12.18 -2.11
C LEU A 52 -0.67 12.83 -2.80
N GLY A 53 -1.15 13.98 -2.35
CA GLY A 53 -2.40 14.59 -2.81
C GLY A 53 -2.47 14.78 -4.32
N THR A 54 -1.37 15.19 -4.94
CA THR A 54 -1.26 15.45 -6.38
C THR A 54 -0.94 14.20 -7.22
N CYS A 55 -0.57 13.06 -6.62
CA CYS A 55 -0.23 11.84 -7.34
C CYS A 55 -1.49 11.14 -7.88
N PRO A 56 -1.75 11.11 -9.20
CA PRO A 56 -2.98 10.51 -9.72
C PRO A 56 -3.01 9.01 -9.46
N ILE A 57 -4.17 8.48 -9.03
CA ILE A 57 -4.41 7.04 -9.01
C ILE A 57 -4.71 6.63 -10.45
N ARG A 58 -3.87 5.74 -10.98
CA ARG A 58 -4.06 5.14 -12.30
C ARG A 58 -4.65 3.74 -12.14
N GLU A 59 -5.60 3.43 -13.02
CA GLU A 59 -6.22 2.11 -13.11
C GLU A 59 -5.67 1.36 -14.34
N PHE A 60 -5.39 0.08 -14.14
CA PHE A 60 -4.89 -0.84 -15.15
C PHE A 60 -5.71 -2.13 -15.02
N ALA A 61 -6.86 -2.15 -15.68
CA ALA A 61 -7.76 -3.29 -15.67
C ALA A 61 -7.02 -4.56 -16.11
N GLY A 62 -7.24 -5.67 -15.40
CA GLY A 62 -6.61 -6.98 -15.69
C GLY A 62 -5.18 -7.15 -15.15
N ALA A 63 -4.55 -6.11 -14.58
CA ALA A 63 -3.28 -6.28 -13.88
C ALA A 63 -3.47 -6.89 -12.48
N ASP A 64 -2.48 -7.66 -12.00
CA ASP A 64 -2.50 -8.26 -10.65
C ASP A 64 -2.81 -7.22 -9.55
N TYR A 65 -2.26 -6.02 -9.68
CA TYR A 65 -2.71 -4.86 -8.92
C TYR A 65 -3.33 -3.83 -9.87
N ALA A 66 -4.66 -3.73 -9.80
CA ALA A 66 -5.46 -2.88 -10.68
C ALA A 66 -5.16 -1.39 -10.49
N PHE A 67 -4.80 -0.95 -9.29
CA PHE A 67 -4.60 0.47 -8.99
C PHE A 67 -3.16 0.77 -8.60
N ARG A 68 -2.66 1.94 -9.01
CA ARG A 68 -1.30 2.38 -8.63
C ARG A 68 -1.13 3.88 -8.65
N VAL A 69 -0.19 4.36 -7.85
CA VAL A 69 0.37 5.71 -7.90
C VAL A 69 1.87 5.62 -8.15
N PHE A 70 2.41 6.62 -8.84
CA PHE A 70 3.85 6.77 -9.05
C PHE A 70 4.34 7.91 -8.17
N VAL A 71 5.35 7.63 -7.36
CA VAL A 71 5.83 8.54 -6.32
C VAL A 71 7.36 8.54 -6.31
N ALA A 72 7.98 9.69 -6.07
CA ALA A 72 9.42 9.72 -5.86
C ALA A 72 9.79 8.86 -4.64
N LYS A 73 10.92 8.14 -4.70
CA LYS A 73 11.39 7.28 -3.62
C LYS A 73 11.51 8.04 -2.30
N ALA A 74 12.04 9.27 -2.33
CA ALA A 74 12.17 10.12 -1.14
C ALA A 74 10.82 10.46 -0.49
N VAL A 75 9.78 10.69 -1.29
CA VAL A 75 8.41 10.93 -0.80
C VAL A 75 7.85 9.65 -0.17
N TRP A 76 8.04 8.50 -0.83
CA TRP A 76 7.62 7.20 -0.27
C TRP A 76 8.31 6.88 1.06
N SER A 77 9.61 7.17 1.19
CA SER A 77 10.34 7.02 2.44
C SER A 77 9.74 7.84 3.58
N GLN A 78 9.32 9.09 3.31
CA GLN A 78 8.63 9.93 4.31
C GLN A 78 7.28 9.35 4.72
N VAL A 79 6.51 8.82 3.75
CA VAL A 79 5.23 8.14 4.04
C VAL A 79 5.45 6.93 4.95
N LEU A 80 6.46 6.10 4.66
CA LEU A 80 6.77 4.93 5.51
C LEU A 80 7.22 5.33 6.92
N ALA A 81 8.02 6.38 7.04
CA ALA A 81 8.42 6.92 8.34
C ALA A 81 7.18 7.36 9.14
N ALA A 82 6.30 8.17 8.53
CA ALA A 82 5.09 8.62 9.19
C ALA A 82 4.14 7.47 9.57
N LEU A 83 4.00 6.45 8.72
CA LEU A 83 3.20 5.26 9.04
C LEU A 83 3.78 4.47 10.23
N ALA A 84 5.11 4.44 10.39
CA ALA A 84 5.76 3.79 11.52
C ALA A 84 5.53 4.56 12.83
N GLU A 85 5.65 5.89 12.80
CA GLU A 85 5.36 6.76 13.96
C GLU A 85 3.88 6.71 14.38
N GLU A 86 2.97 6.34 13.48
CA GLU A 86 1.54 6.17 13.77
C GLU A 86 1.16 4.84 14.43
N VAL A 87 2.12 3.95 14.66
CA VAL A 87 1.84 2.67 15.32
C VAL A 87 1.73 2.91 16.83
N ASP A 88 0.49 3.05 17.30
CA ASP A 88 0.11 3.31 18.69
C ASP A 88 -0.78 2.18 19.28
N TYR A 89 -0.76 1.01 18.65
CA TYR A 89 -1.61 -0.14 18.95
C TYR A 89 -0.80 -1.42 19.22
N ASP A 90 -1.34 -2.29 20.07
CA ASP A 90 -0.76 -3.60 20.42
C ASP A 90 -1.24 -4.74 19.49
N ASN A 91 -2.36 -4.53 18.78
CA ASN A 91 -2.93 -5.50 17.85
C ASN A 91 -3.36 -4.87 16.53
N PHE A 92 -2.62 -5.20 15.47
CA PHE A 92 -2.85 -4.67 14.13
C PHE A 92 -4.26 -4.94 13.56
N LYS A 93 -4.77 -6.16 13.70
CA LYS A 93 -6.06 -6.54 13.07
C LYS A 93 -7.24 -5.89 13.79
N SER A 94 -7.17 -5.80 15.11
CA SER A 94 -8.14 -5.06 15.92
C SER A 94 -8.16 -3.58 15.54
N GLU A 95 -6.98 -2.95 15.36
CA GLU A 95 -6.91 -1.55 14.96
C GLU A 95 -7.46 -1.30 13.55
N VAL A 96 -7.20 -2.20 12.59
CA VAL A 96 -7.81 -2.10 11.24
C VAL A 96 -9.33 -2.19 11.34
N SER A 97 -9.86 -3.12 12.14
CA SER A 97 -11.31 -3.27 12.34
C SER A 97 -11.94 -2.02 12.97
N ARG A 98 -11.24 -1.37 13.91
CA ARG A 98 -11.69 -0.14 14.56
C ARG A 98 -11.62 1.06 13.61
N SER A 99 -10.53 1.21 12.88
CA SER A 99 -10.25 2.39 12.05
C SER A 99 -11.04 2.42 10.74
N GLN A 100 -11.30 1.27 10.12
CA GLN A 100 -12.06 1.18 8.86
C GLN A 100 -13.53 0.78 9.05
N GLY A 101 -13.93 0.35 10.25
CA GLY A 101 -15.30 -0.09 10.54
C GLY A 101 -15.79 -1.18 9.59
N SER A 102 -17.08 -1.16 9.25
CA SER A 102 -17.71 -2.15 8.36
C SER A 102 -17.11 -2.15 6.94
N ALA A 103 -16.66 -0.99 6.44
CA ALA A 103 -16.01 -0.88 5.13
C ALA A 103 -14.69 -1.68 5.06
N GLY A 104 -14.03 -1.89 6.20
CA GLY A 104 -12.78 -2.66 6.31
C GLY A 104 -12.95 -4.15 6.52
N ALA A 105 -14.18 -4.68 6.66
CA ALA A 105 -14.41 -6.07 7.07
C ALA A 105 -13.72 -7.09 6.14
N THR A 106 -13.78 -6.87 4.82
CA THR A 106 -13.10 -7.72 3.83
C THR A 106 -11.58 -7.67 3.98
N TYR A 107 -11.02 -6.49 4.28
CA TYR A 107 -9.58 -6.34 4.50
C TYR A 107 -9.14 -7.04 5.79
N VAL A 108 -9.88 -6.85 6.89
CA VAL A 108 -9.64 -7.56 8.17
C VAL A 108 -9.66 -9.06 7.96
N LYS A 109 -10.66 -9.60 7.25
CA LYS A 109 -10.71 -11.03 6.92
C LYS A 109 -9.45 -11.48 6.17
N ALA A 110 -9.03 -10.75 5.14
CA ALA A 110 -7.81 -11.06 4.40
C ALA A 110 -6.55 -11.03 5.29
N LEU A 111 -6.48 -10.11 6.26
CA LEU A 111 -5.38 -10.07 7.23
C LEU A 111 -5.36 -11.30 8.14
N HIS A 112 -6.52 -11.82 8.53
CA HIS A 112 -6.60 -13.09 9.28
C HIS A 112 -6.12 -14.28 8.44
N ASP A 113 -6.47 -14.31 7.15
CA ASP A 113 -6.03 -15.35 6.21
C ASP A 113 -4.49 -15.30 6.04
N VAL A 114 -3.92 -14.10 5.87
CA VAL A 114 -2.45 -13.89 5.80
C VAL A 114 -1.77 -14.30 7.10
N TRP A 115 -2.26 -13.87 8.26
CA TRP A 115 -1.70 -14.25 9.56
C TRP A 115 -1.68 -15.78 9.74
N SER A 116 -2.76 -16.47 9.33
CA SER A 116 -2.87 -17.93 9.41
C SER A 116 -1.89 -18.66 8.50
N VAL A 117 -1.46 -18.04 7.39
CA VAL A 117 -0.38 -18.55 6.55
C VAL A 117 0.97 -18.29 7.21
N MET A 118 1.22 -17.07 7.69
CA MET A 118 2.51 -16.66 8.24
C MET A 118 2.86 -17.35 9.55
N VAL A 119 1.88 -17.63 10.42
CA VAL A 119 2.11 -18.34 11.70
C VAL A 119 2.66 -19.76 11.47
N LYS A 120 2.44 -20.35 10.29
CA LYS A 120 3.00 -21.66 9.93
C LYS A 120 4.50 -21.63 9.72
N LEU A 121 5.11 -20.45 9.52
CA LEU A 121 6.58 -20.31 9.39
C LEU A 121 7.32 -20.48 10.72
N GLN A 122 6.62 -20.35 11.85
CA GLN A 122 7.16 -20.54 13.20
C GLN A 122 7.02 -21.98 13.69
N ARG A 123 6.61 -22.90 12.81
CA ARG A 123 6.39 -24.31 13.09
C ARG A 123 7.43 -25.17 12.39
#